data_AF-A0A7W7ALG2-F1
#
_entry.id   AF-A0A7W7ALG2-F1
#
_cell.length_a   1.000
_cell.length_b   1.000
_cell.length_c   1.000
_cell.angle_alpha   90.00
_cell.angle_beta   90.00
_cell.angle_gamma   90.00
#
_symmetry.space_group_name_H-M   'P 1'
#
loop_
_entity.id
_entity.type
_entity.pdbx_description
1 polymer ?
#
loop_
_entity_poly.entity_id
_entity_poly.type
_entity_poly.pdbx_seq_one_letter_code
_entity_poly.pdbx_strand_id
1 'polypeptide(L)' 'MSDASLVNVNTATAEQLDAVPELKGHGFEIVRYREERGKFTDLRQLDEVPGMAGKADGGRSALTVGDA' A
#
# COMPACT_ATOMS: atom_id res chain seq x y z
N MET A 1 -17.39 17.04 -3.81
CA MET A 1 -16.49 16.28 -2.93
C MET A 1 -15.55 15.55 -3.85
N SER A 2 -14.24 15.80 -3.72
CA SER A 2 -13.24 15.18 -4.59
C SER A 2 -13.27 13.68 -4.35
N ASP A 3 -13.48 12.89 -5.41
CA ASP A 3 -13.10 11.48 -5.39
C ASP A 3 -11.60 11.46 -5.08
N ALA A 4 -11.25 11.15 -3.83
CA ALA A 4 -9.88 10.81 -3.50
C ALA A 4 -9.62 9.47 -4.20
N SER A 5 -9.03 9.53 -5.39
CA SER A 5 -8.59 8.35 -6.12
C SER A 5 -7.74 7.51 -5.18
N LEU A 6 -8.22 6.33 -4.83
CA LEU A 6 -7.52 5.40 -3.94
C LEU A 6 -6.09 5.18 -4.42
N VAL A 7 -5.13 5.14 -3.50
CA VAL A 7 -3.73 4.86 -3.83
C VAL A 7 -3.61 3.37 -4.12
N ASN A 8 -3.21 3.03 -5.35
CA ASN A 8 -3.04 1.64 -5.75
C ASN A 8 -1.68 1.10 -5.27
N VAL A 9 -1.69 0.12 -4.35
CA VAL A 9 -0.48 -0.46 -3.76
C VAL A 9 0.39 -1.23 -4.74
N ASN A 10 -0.17 -1.62 -5.90
CA ASN A 10 0.55 -2.34 -6.95
C ASN A 10 1.24 -1.42 -7.96
N THR A 11 0.85 -0.15 -8.06
CA THR A 11 1.35 0.77 -9.10
C THR A 11 1.90 2.09 -8.56
N ALA A 12 1.50 2.50 -7.35
CA ALA A 12 1.98 3.73 -6.73
C ALA A 12 3.49 3.68 -6.47
N THR A 13 4.16 4.82 -6.63
CA THR A 13 5.57 4.99 -6.25
C THR A 13 5.72 4.93 -4.72
N ALA A 14 6.95 4.70 -4.24
CA ALA A 14 7.25 4.75 -2.80
C ALA A 14 6.83 6.09 -2.18
N GLU A 15 7.07 7.21 -2.87
CA GLU A 15 6.69 8.56 -2.43
C GLU A 15 5.17 8.74 -2.36
N GLN A 16 4.42 8.18 -3.31
CA GLN A 16 2.94 8.22 -3.30
C GLN A 16 2.37 7.37 -2.17
N LEU A 17 3.01 6.23 -1.85
CA LEU A 17 2.64 5.40 -0.72
C LEU A 17 2.95 6.13 0.60
N ASP A 18 4.13 6.76 0.72
CA ASP A 18 4.52 7.52 1.91
C ASP A 18 3.65 8.75 2.17
N ALA A 19 2.92 9.24 1.15
CA ALA A 19 1.93 10.30 1.31
C ALA A 19 0.67 9.84 2.07
N VAL A 20 0.44 8.52 2.19
CA VAL A 20 -0.61 7.95 3.03
C VAL A 20 -0.11 7.93 4.47
N PRO A 21 -0.79 8.60 5.44
CA PRO A 21 -0.31 8.73 6.82
C PRO A 21 0.08 7.40 7.48
N GLU A 22 -0.69 6.35 7.23
CA GLU A 22 -0.49 5.01 7.79
C GLU A 22 0.67 4.24 7.15
N LEU A 23 1.07 4.62 5.93
CA LEU A 23 2.19 4.00 5.21
C LEU A 23 3.46 4.87 5.25
N LYS A 24 3.43 6.02 5.91
CA LYS A 24 4.55 6.97 5.92
C LYS A 24 5.84 6.31 6.44
N GLY A 25 6.85 6.25 5.57
CA GLY A 25 8.14 5.63 5.84
C GLY A 25 8.22 4.15 5.45
N HIS A 26 7.17 3.61 4.84
CA HIS A 26 7.06 2.21 4.43
C HIS A 26 6.87 2.04 2.91
N GLY A 27 6.75 3.11 2.13
CA GLY A 27 6.53 3.04 0.70
C GLY A 27 7.58 2.19 -0.03
N PHE A 28 8.87 2.36 0.30
CA PHE A 28 9.96 1.56 -0.28
C PHE A 28 9.80 0.06 -0.03
N GLU A 29 9.39 -0.33 1.18
CA GLU A 29 9.23 -1.74 1.56
C GLU A 29 8.09 -2.42 0.79
N ILE A 30 7.00 -1.69 0.56
CA ILE A 30 5.86 -2.16 -0.22
C ILE A 30 6.24 -2.34 -1.69
N VAL A 31 6.98 -1.39 -2.27
CA VAL A 31 7.48 -1.50 -3.66
C VAL A 31 8.41 -2.69 -3.81
N ARG A 32 9.40 -2.84 -2.92
CA ARG A 32 10.32 -3.98 -2.93
C ARG A 32 9.57 -5.30 -2.81
N TYR A 33 8.63 -5.40 -1.88
CA TYR A 33 7.87 -6.63 -1.66
C TYR A 33 7.09 -7.06 -2.91
N ARG A 34 6.36 -6.15 -3.56
CA ARG A 34 5.58 -6.50 -4.77
C ARG A 34 6.45 -6.85 -5.98
N GLU A 35 7.66 -6.30 -6.05
CA GLU A 35 8.63 -6.64 -7.10
C GLU A 35 9.22 -8.04 -6.89
N GLU A 36 9.47 -8.43 -5.64
CA GLU A 36 10.07 -9.73 -5.29
C GLU A 36 9.04 -10.87 -5.18
N ARG A 37 7.84 -10.58 -4.67
CA ARG A 37 6.80 -11.57 -4.33
C ARG A 37 5.61 -11.56 -5.28
N GLY A 38 5.50 -10.54 -6.14
CA GLY A 38 4.36 -10.32 -7.01
C GLY A 38 3.32 -9.37 -6.42
N LYS A 39 2.31 -9.04 -7.22
CA LYS A 39 1.26 -8.08 -6.86
C LYS A 39 0.44 -8.54 -5.65
N PHE A 40 -0.01 -7.58 -4.86
CA PHE A 40 -1.02 -7.78 -3.83
C PHE A 40 -2.39 -8.01 -4.48
N THR A 41 -3.12 -9.02 -4.01
CA THR A 41 -4.51 -9.31 -4.38
C THR A 41 -5.49 -8.93 -3.28
N ASP A 42 -4.99 -8.64 -2.06
CA ASP A 42 -5.78 -8.20 -0.92
C ASP A 42 -4.95 -7.23 -0.05
N LEU A 43 -5.58 -6.17 0.49
CA LEU A 43 -4.89 -5.18 1.34
C LEU A 43 -4.37 -5.77 2.66
N ARG A 44 -4.90 -6.91 3.12
CA ARG A 44 -4.38 -7.65 4.29
C ARG A 44 -2.96 -8.16 4.06
N GLN A 45 -2.56 -8.39 2.81
CA GLN A 45 -1.21 -8.86 2.49
C GLN A 45 -0.13 -7.80 2.73
N LEU A 46 -0.50 -6.53 2.97
CA LEU A 46 0.45 -5.53 3.46
C LEU A 46 1.06 -5.94 4.81
N ASP A 47 0.38 -6.77 5.61
CA ASP A 47 0.92 -7.30 6.87
C ASP A 47 2.07 -8.31 6.65
N GLU A 48 2.22 -8.84 5.44
CA GLU A 48 3.32 -9.73 5.05
C GLU A 48 4.61 -8.96 4.72
N VAL A 49 4.50 -7.64 4.49
CA VAL A 49 5.66 -6.78 4.26
C VAL A 49 6.43 -6.63 5.58
N PRO A 50 7.76 -6.84 5.61
CA PRO A 50 8.54 -6.71 6.83
C PRO A 50 8.34 -5.36 7.53
N GLY A 51 7.92 -5.38 8.79
CA GLY A 51 7.69 -4.18 9.60
C GLY A 51 6.33 -3.49 9.39
N MET A 52 5.44 -4.06 8.57
CA MET A 52 4.13 -3.46 8.23
C MET A 52 2.92 -4.06 8.96
N ALA A 53 3.09 -5.12 9.75
CA ALA A 53 1.98 -5.77 10.45
C ALA A 53 1.13 -4.75 11.26
N GLY A 54 -0.14 -4.61 10.88
CA GLY A 54 -1.13 -3.71 11.49
C GLY A 54 -0.95 -2.22 11.19
N LYS A 55 0.08 -1.84 10.41
CA LYS A 55 0.36 -0.43 10.10
C LYS A 55 -0.67 0.17 9.16
N ALA A 56 -1.12 -0.61 8.17
CA ALA A 56 -2.06 -0.16 7.15
C ALA A 56 -3.53 -0.14 7.60
N ASP A 57 -3.86 -0.69 8.77
CA ASP A 57 -5.25 -0.91 9.22
C ASP A 57 -6.10 0.38 9.19
N GLY A 58 -5.56 1.49 9.69
CA GLY A 58 -6.26 2.79 9.74
C GLY A 58 -6.43 3.46 8.37
N GLY A 59 -5.61 3.08 7.40
CA GLY A 59 -5.52 3.73 6.08
C GLY A 59 -6.18 2.92 4.97
N ARG A 60 -6.79 1.76 5.25
CA ARG A 60 -7.37 0.88 4.23
C ARG A 60 -8.42 1.55 3.35
N SER A 61 -9.15 2.54 3.86
CA SER A 61 -10.12 3.33 3.09
C SER A 61 -9.48 4.25 2.05
N ALA A 62 -8.18 4.49 2.11
CA ALA A 62 -7.41 5.30 1.16
C ALA A 62 -6.63 4.45 0.14
N LEU A 63 -6.68 3.11 0.26
CA LEU A 63 -5.87 2.18 -0.51
C LEU A 63 -6.73 1.29 -1.41
N THR A 64 -6.14 0.82 -2.51
CA THR A 64 -6.73 -0.20 -3.39
C THR A 64 -5.65 -1.14 -3.92
N VAL A 65 -6.02 -2.38 -4.27
CA VAL A 65 -5.16 -3.29 -5.05
C VAL A 65 -5.36 -3.14 -6.56
N GLY A 66 -6.34 -2.33 -6.98
CA GLY A 66 -6.80 -2.21 -8.37
C GLY A 66 -7.67 -3.39 -8.82
N ASP A 67 -8.02 -3.42 -10.11
CA ASP A 67 -8.62 -4.60 -10.72
C ASP A 67 -7.50 -5.67 -10.88
N ALA A 68 -7.72 -6.83 -10.26
CA ALA A 68 -6.79 -7.96 -10.25
C ALA A 68 -6.69 -8.65 -11.63
#